data_AF-A0A0N0MRI6-F1
#
_entry.id   AF-A0A0N0MRI6-F1
#
_cell.length_a   1.000
_cell.length_b   1.000
_cell.length_c   1.000
_cell.angle_alpha   90.00
_cell.angle_beta   90.00
_cell.angle_gamma   90.00
#
_symmetry.space_group_name_H-M   'P 1'
#
loop_
_entity.id
_entity.type
_entity.pdbx_description
1 polymer ?
#
loop_
_entity_poly.entity_id
_entity_poly.type
_entity_poly.pdbx_seq_one_letter_code
_entity_poly.pdbx_strand_id
1 'polypeptide(L)'
;MGISTTLSAQPAGAVPVAEPYSGTGRPPVAKYPDKPRSVKELVIAVGRKAARPVQWREGSRPGTGCSGRKRMYSRFVALRVRPAGREVRQATDGPELPECWLLAEWPAGEPEPVQFWLSDLPSGMPLTTLVRLAKLRWRIEHDYGEMKQALGLDHFEGRTWGGWHHHVTLVSVAHAFCTLQRLARAPKDTASA
;
A
#
# COMPACT_ATOMS: atom_id res chain seq x y z
N MET A 1 2.08 0.62 -2.69
CA MET A 1 3.32 1.30 -2.23
C MET A 1 2.99 2.51 -1.41
N GLY A 2 3.75 2.81 -0.35
CA GLY A 2 3.60 4.07 0.41
C GLY A 2 4.06 5.25 -0.45
N ILE A 3 3.32 6.35 -0.45
CA ILE A 3 3.58 7.50 -1.32
C ILE A 3 3.67 8.81 -0.55
N SER A 4 4.33 9.80 -1.14
CA SER A 4 4.34 11.18 -0.64
C SER A 4 2.95 11.81 -0.72
N THR A 5 2.64 12.70 0.23
CA THR A 5 1.42 13.52 0.24
C THR A 5 1.30 14.44 -0.98
N THR A 6 2.44 14.78 -1.60
CA THR A 6 2.54 15.70 -2.76
C THR A 6 2.34 15.02 -4.10
N LEU A 7 2.16 13.69 -4.14
CA LEU A 7 1.88 12.99 -5.38
C LEU A 7 0.61 13.58 -6.04
N SER A 8 0.70 13.90 -7.33
CA SER A 8 -0.43 14.43 -8.08
C SER A 8 -1.28 13.31 -8.69
N ALA A 9 -2.59 13.48 -8.66
CA ALA A 9 -3.54 12.55 -9.26
C ALA A 9 -4.79 13.29 -9.76
N GLN A 10 -5.46 12.68 -10.73
CA GLN A 10 -6.80 13.06 -11.16
C GLN A 10 -7.84 12.19 -10.42
N PRO A 11 -9.07 12.70 -10.21
CA PRO A 11 -10.19 11.88 -9.76
C PRO A 11 -10.46 10.72 -10.73
N ALA A 12 -11.01 9.59 -10.24
CA ALA A 12 -11.31 8.43 -11.09
C ALA A 12 -12.20 8.77 -12.30
N GLY A 13 -13.23 9.60 -12.09
CA GLY A 13 -14.16 10.00 -13.15
C GLY A 13 -13.61 11.02 -14.15
N ALA A 14 -12.36 11.48 -13.99
CA ALA A 14 -11.76 12.41 -14.94
C ALA A 14 -11.43 11.68 -16.24
N VAL A 15 -11.83 12.28 -17.38
CA VAL A 15 -11.60 11.74 -18.72
C VAL A 15 -10.83 12.79 -19.54
N PRO A 16 -9.81 12.40 -20.32
CA PRO A 16 -9.14 13.32 -21.22
C PRO A 16 -10.07 13.72 -22.37
N VAL A 17 -10.12 15.01 -22.71
CA VAL A 17 -10.95 15.55 -23.78
C VAL A 17 -10.05 16.05 -24.90
N ALA A 18 -10.37 15.69 -26.14
CA ALA A 18 -9.78 16.29 -27.33
C ALA A 18 -10.64 17.48 -27.78
N GLU A 19 -9.99 18.57 -28.17
CA GLU A 19 -10.69 19.70 -28.76
C GLU A 19 -11.30 19.30 -30.12
N PRO A 20 -12.51 19.79 -30.48
CA PRO A 20 -13.09 19.55 -31.78
C PRO A 20 -12.13 19.99 -32.88
N TYR A 21 -11.83 19.07 -33.80
CA TYR A 21 -10.83 19.28 -34.85
C TYR A 21 -11.46 19.22 -36.25
N SER A 22 -11.31 20.29 -37.02
CA SER A 22 -11.82 20.39 -38.40
C SER A 22 -10.75 20.78 -39.42
N GLY A 23 -9.47 20.59 -39.09
CA GLY A 23 -8.32 20.93 -39.94
C GLY A 23 -7.72 19.75 -40.70
N THR A 24 -6.72 20.01 -41.53
CA THR A 24 -6.01 19.02 -42.37
C THR A 24 -4.66 18.54 -41.80
N GLY A 25 -4.32 18.92 -40.58
CA GLY A 25 -3.10 18.56 -39.87
C GLY A 25 -3.28 17.47 -38.80
N ARG A 26 -2.28 17.33 -37.92
CA ARG A 26 -2.31 16.35 -36.81
C ARG A 26 -3.44 16.70 -35.83
N PRO A 27 -4.38 15.77 -35.56
CA PRO A 27 -5.43 15.99 -34.58
C PRO A 27 -4.84 16.30 -33.19
N PRO A 28 -5.49 17.18 -32.40
CA PRO A 28 -5.05 17.49 -31.04
C PRO A 28 -5.10 16.23 -30.17
N VAL A 29 -4.06 16.05 -29.36
CA VAL A 29 -4.02 14.96 -28.38
C VAL A 29 -4.93 15.30 -27.21
N ALA A 30 -5.81 14.37 -26.83
CA ALA A 30 -6.72 14.55 -25.70
C ALA A 30 -5.94 14.84 -24.40
N LYS A 31 -6.43 15.80 -23.60
CA LYS A 31 -5.81 16.20 -22.34
C LYS A 31 -6.87 16.26 -21.24
N TYR A 32 -6.43 16.04 -20.01
CA TYR A 32 -7.28 16.31 -18.86
C TYR A 32 -7.56 17.82 -18.77
N PRO A 33 -8.84 18.25 -18.75
CA PRO A 33 -9.19 19.66 -18.70
C PRO A 33 -8.79 20.29 -17.35
N ASP A 34 -8.99 19.55 -16.26
CA ASP A 34 -8.63 20.00 -14.92
C ASP A 34 -7.17 19.71 -14.57
N LYS A 35 -6.56 20.61 -13.79
CA LYS A 35 -5.21 20.39 -13.26
C LYS A 35 -5.23 19.25 -12.24
N PRO A 36 -4.23 18.35 -12.27
CA PRO A 36 -4.06 17.33 -11.24
C PRO A 36 -3.95 17.97 -9.84
N ARG A 37 -4.56 17.31 -8.86
CA ARG A 37 -4.54 17.73 -7.45
C ARG A 37 -3.63 16.83 -6.64
N SER A 38 -3.17 17.27 -5.48
CA SER A 38 -2.43 16.39 -4.58
C SER A 38 -3.33 15.28 -4.05
N VAL A 39 -2.77 14.08 -3.83
CA VAL A 39 -3.51 12.96 -3.21
C VAL A 39 -4.07 13.34 -1.85
N LYS A 40 -3.38 14.20 -1.10
CA LYS A 40 -3.84 14.73 0.17
C LYS A 40 -5.11 15.57 0.00
N GLU A 41 -5.13 16.50 -0.95
CA GLU A 41 -6.32 17.30 -1.23
C GLU A 41 -7.51 16.46 -1.68
N LEU A 42 -7.28 15.42 -2.49
CA LEU A 42 -8.35 14.52 -2.93
C LEU A 42 -8.99 13.79 -1.75
N VAL A 43 -8.17 13.31 -0.80
CA VAL A 43 -8.67 12.66 0.41
C VAL A 43 -9.39 13.64 1.34
N ILE A 44 -8.84 14.85 1.51
CA ILE A 44 -9.47 15.91 2.32
C ILE A 44 -10.81 16.33 1.73
N ALA A 45 -10.92 16.45 0.40
CA ALA A 45 -12.15 16.85 -0.29
C ALA A 45 -13.31 15.86 -0.08
N VAL A 46 -13.01 14.56 0.02
CA VAL A 46 -14.00 13.52 0.35
C VAL A 46 -14.44 13.64 1.82
N GLY A 47 -13.55 14.14 2.67
CA GLY A 47 -13.84 14.49 4.04
C GLY A 47 -13.72 13.32 5.03
N ARG A 48 -13.56 13.70 6.29
CA ARG A 48 -13.30 12.76 7.40
C ARG A 48 -14.44 11.77 7.66
N LYS A 49 -15.66 12.07 7.21
CA LYS A 49 -16.83 11.17 7.37
C LYS A 49 -16.70 9.91 6.52
N ALA A 50 -15.97 9.95 5.41
CA ALA A 50 -15.73 8.77 4.58
C ALA A 50 -14.70 7.79 5.19
N ALA A 51 -13.96 8.21 6.23
CA ALA A 51 -12.95 7.36 6.86
C ALA A 51 -13.61 6.28 7.72
N ARG A 52 -13.45 5.01 7.30
CA ARG A 52 -14.03 3.83 7.96
C ARG A 52 -13.03 3.22 8.94
N PRO A 53 -13.45 2.84 10.16
CA PRO A 53 -12.57 2.12 11.08
C PRO A 53 -12.24 0.73 10.52
N VAL A 54 -10.97 0.37 10.56
CA VAL A 54 -10.47 -0.94 10.14
C VAL A 54 -9.50 -1.46 11.19
N GLN A 55 -9.77 -2.68 11.66
CA GLN A 55 -8.82 -3.47 12.42
C GLN A 55 -8.08 -4.39 11.45
N TRP A 56 -6.75 -4.38 11.47
CA TRP A 56 -5.96 -5.23 10.57
C TRP A 56 -5.18 -6.32 11.29
N ARG A 57 -4.83 -6.12 12.57
CA ARG A 57 -4.16 -7.14 13.39
C ARG A 57 -4.50 -6.99 14.86
N GLU A 58 -4.36 -8.08 15.57
CA GLU A 58 -4.09 -8.05 17.00
C GLU A 58 -2.60 -7.90 17.26
N GLY A 59 -2.24 -6.97 18.13
CA GLY A 59 -0.88 -6.78 18.59
C GLY A 59 -0.49 -7.81 19.65
N SER A 60 0.80 -7.86 19.98
CA SER A 60 1.35 -8.73 21.02
C SER A 60 1.27 -8.13 22.43
N ARG A 61 0.96 -6.83 22.54
CA ARG A 61 0.85 -6.14 23.83
C ARG A 61 -0.48 -6.49 24.50
N PRO A 62 -0.53 -6.61 25.84
CA PRO A 62 -1.79 -6.73 26.57
C PRO A 62 -2.74 -5.58 26.21
N GLY A 63 -4.02 -5.88 26.09
CA GLY A 63 -5.06 -4.90 25.79
C GLY A 63 -6.41 -5.34 26.32
N THR A 64 -7.38 -4.43 26.27
CA THR A 64 -8.73 -4.62 26.81
C THR A 64 -9.70 -5.33 25.86
N GLY A 65 -9.21 -5.93 24.77
CA GLY A 65 -10.03 -6.68 23.82
C GLY A 65 -10.40 -8.08 24.34
N CYS A 66 -11.38 -8.74 23.71
CA CYS A 66 -11.87 -10.09 24.11
C CYS A 66 -10.77 -11.18 24.14
N SER A 67 -9.67 -10.99 23.41
CA SER A 67 -8.50 -11.87 23.36
C SER A 67 -7.41 -11.52 24.39
N GLY A 68 -7.60 -10.45 25.17
CA GLY A 68 -6.58 -9.88 26.06
C GLY A 68 -5.44 -9.15 25.36
N ARG A 69 -5.48 -9.02 24.02
CA ARG A 69 -4.43 -8.37 23.21
C ARG A 69 -4.86 -7.01 22.67
N LYS A 70 -3.89 -6.09 22.52
CA LYS A 70 -4.11 -4.74 21.99
C LYS A 70 -4.45 -4.81 20.51
N ARG A 71 -5.67 -4.43 20.14
CA ARG A 71 -6.11 -4.35 18.74
C ARG A 71 -5.40 -3.21 18.02
N MET A 72 -4.84 -3.49 16.85
CA MET A 72 -4.33 -2.46 15.95
C MET A 72 -5.46 -2.06 15.01
N TYR A 73 -6.01 -0.87 15.27
CA TYR A 73 -7.10 -0.28 14.49
C TYR A 73 -6.80 1.18 14.21
N SER A 74 -7.32 1.66 13.10
CA SER A 74 -7.24 3.06 12.65
C SER A 74 -8.38 3.29 11.67
N ARG A 75 -8.52 4.51 11.16
CA ARG A 75 -9.55 4.84 10.17
C ARG A 75 -8.88 5.07 8.82
N PHE A 76 -9.51 4.56 7.77
CA PHE A 76 -8.96 4.62 6.42
C PHE A 76 -10.01 5.15 5.44
N VAL A 77 -9.52 5.91 4.47
CA VAL A 77 -10.26 6.34 3.29
C VAL A 77 -9.68 5.59 2.10
N ALA A 78 -10.54 4.97 1.28
CA ALA A 78 -10.14 4.35 0.03
C ALA A 78 -10.91 5.00 -1.12
N LEU A 79 -10.19 5.42 -2.15
CA LEU A 79 -10.69 6.12 -3.31
C LEU A 79 -10.07 5.54 -4.57
N ARG A 80 -10.75 5.71 -5.69
CA ARG A 80 -10.17 5.45 -7.01
C ARG A 80 -9.63 6.77 -7.55
N VAL A 81 -8.40 6.74 -8.06
CA VAL A 81 -7.70 7.90 -8.60
C VAL A 81 -6.89 7.49 -9.83
N ARG A 82 -6.50 8.48 -10.63
CA ARG A 82 -5.62 8.30 -11.78
C ARG A 82 -4.32 9.06 -11.53
N PRO A 83 -3.23 8.39 -11.11
CA PRO A 83 -1.97 9.05 -10.78
C PRO A 83 -1.42 9.84 -11.99
N ALA A 84 -1.05 11.08 -11.76
CA ALA A 84 -0.62 12.01 -12.81
C ALA A 84 0.89 12.30 -12.76
N GLY A 85 1.67 11.44 -12.08
CA GLY A 85 3.12 11.53 -11.99
C GLY A 85 3.80 11.36 -13.36
N ARG A 86 5.00 11.93 -13.49
CA ARG A 86 5.78 11.89 -14.74
C ARG A 86 6.03 10.46 -15.23
N GLU A 87 6.44 9.57 -14.35
CA GLU A 87 6.73 8.17 -14.69
C GLU A 87 5.49 7.44 -15.20
N VAL A 88 4.34 7.64 -14.54
CA VAL A 88 3.06 7.05 -14.95
C VAL A 88 2.66 7.54 -16.34
N ARG A 89 2.81 8.85 -16.61
CA ARG A 89 2.54 9.42 -17.94
C ARG A 89 3.44 8.86 -19.03
N GLN A 90 4.71 8.58 -18.71
CA GLN A 90 5.66 8.01 -19.67
C GLN A 90 5.38 6.53 -19.95
N ALA A 91 4.88 5.79 -18.95
CA ALA A 91 4.56 4.37 -19.06
C ALA A 91 3.15 4.10 -19.61
N THR A 92 2.33 5.14 -19.82
CA THR A 92 0.95 5.00 -20.29
C THR A 92 0.89 5.18 -21.80
N ASP A 93 0.36 4.17 -22.49
CA ASP A 93 0.05 4.27 -23.91
C ASP A 93 -1.26 5.03 -24.13
N GLY A 94 -1.14 6.32 -24.46
CA GLY A 94 -2.28 7.18 -24.79
C GLY A 94 -2.58 8.28 -23.76
N PRO A 95 -3.68 9.03 -23.97
CA PRO A 95 -4.00 10.20 -23.16
C PRO A 95 -4.68 9.88 -21.82
N GLU A 96 -5.22 8.67 -21.66
CA GLU A 96 -5.98 8.26 -20.48
C GLU A 96 -5.08 7.57 -19.46
N LEU A 97 -4.97 8.15 -18.26
CA LEU A 97 -4.14 7.62 -17.18
C LEU A 97 -4.77 6.40 -16.51
N PRO A 98 -3.98 5.40 -16.09
CA PRO A 98 -4.51 4.20 -15.45
C PRO A 98 -5.17 4.52 -14.11
N GLU A 99 -6.28 3.84 -13.82
CA GLU A 99 -7.00 3.98 -12.57
C GLU A 99 -6.46 3.01 -11.51
N CYS A 100 -6.17 3.52 -10.31
CA CYS A 100 -5.70 2.72 -9.19
C CYS A 100 -6.38 3.13 -7.87
N TRP A 101 -6.22 2.30 -6.84
CA TRP A 101 -6.62 2.62 -5.49
C TRP A 101 -5.67 3.63 -4.85
N LEU A 102 -6.24 4.64 -4.22
CA LEU A 102 -5.61 5.49 -3.22
C LEU A 102 -6.18 5.12 -1.85
N LEU A 103 -5.33 4.62 -0.98
CA LEU A 103 -5.63 4.37 0.42
C LEU A 103 -4.96 5.45 1.26
N ALA A 104 -5.69 6.04 2.20
CA ALA A 104 -5.14 6.99 3.16
C ALA A 104 -5.56 6.63 4.58
N GLU A 105 -4.61 6.70 5.50
CA GLU A 105 -4.87 6.59 6.94
C GLU A 105 -5.23 7.96 7.49
N TRP A 106 -6.40 8.06 8.13
CA TRP A 106 -6.88 9.29 8.75
C TRP A 106 -7.36 9.00 10.18
N PRO A 107 -6.45 8.94 11.17
CA PRO A 107 -6.78 8.62 12.55
C PRO A 107 -7.79 9.61 13.15
N ALA A 108 -8.58 9.16 14.13
CA ALA A 108 -9.59 10.00 14.75
C ALA A 108 -9.02 11.16 15.61
N GLY A 109 -7.76 11.12 16.00
CA GLY A 109 -7.13 12.25 16.70
C GLY A 109 -6.62 13.34 15.75
N GLU A 110 -6.48 13.03 14.46
CA GLU A 110 -5.69 13.84 13.54
C GLU A 110 -6.58 14.76 12.69
N PRO A 111 -6.17 16.03 12.50
CA PRO A 111 -6.89 16.94 11.62
C PRO A 111 -6.75 16.56 10.15
N GLU A 112 -5.67 15.85 9.78
CA GLU A 112 -5.34 15.50 8.40
C GLU A 112 -4.94 14.01 8.26
N PRO A 113 -5.00 13.44 7.04
CA PRO A 113 -4.50 12.08 6.81
C PRO A 113 -2.97 12.01 6.93
N VAL A 114 -2.47 10.96 7.57
CA VAL A 114 -1.06 10.82 7.99
C VAL A 114 -0.22 9.93 7.08
N GLN A 115 -0.84 8.95 6.41
CA GLN A 115 -0.15 8.00 5.54
C GLN A 115 -0.98 7.72 4.30
N PHE A 116 -0.30 7.50 3.17
CA PHE A 116 -0.92 7.30 1.87
C PHE A 116 -0.29 6.12 1.14
N TRP A 117 -1.10 5.35 0.43
CA TRP A 117 -0.66 4.24 -0.41
C TRP A 117 -1.39 4.21 -1.74
N LEU A 118 -0.68 3.79 -2.79
CA LEU A 118 -1.30 3.40 -4.06
C LEU A 118 -1.29 1.88 -4.25
N SER A 119 -2.32 1.38 -4.94
CA SER A 119 -2.42 -0.02 -5.34
C SER A 119 -3.18 -0.17 -6.66
N ASP A 120 -2.61 -0.97 -7.56
CA ASP A 120 -3.15 -1.40 -8.85
C ASP A 120 -4.18 -2.55 -8.73
N LEU A 121 -4.58 -2.91 -7.52
CA LEU A 121 -5.52 -4.00 -7.29
C LEU A 121 -6.89 -3.75 -7.95
N PRO A 122 -7.65 -4.82 -8.25
CA PRO A 122 -8.99 -4.72 -8.83
C PRO A 122 -9.94 -3.84 -8.01
N SER A 123 -10.86 -3.17 -8.69
CA SER A 123 -11.83 -2.23 -8.10
C SER A 123 -12.84 -2.87 -7.13
N GLY A 124 -12.97 -4.20 -7.13
CA GLY A 124 -13.82 -4.95 -6.20
C GLY A 124 -13.15 -5.30 -4.86
N MET A 125 -11.89 -4.89 -4.63
CA MET A 125 -11.17 -5.29 -3.42
C MET A 125 -11.76 -4.67 -2.15
N PRO A 126 -11.97 -5.46 -1.07
CA PRO A 126 -12.48 -4.94 0.18
C PRO A 126 -11.43 -4.10 0.89
N LEU A 127 -11.87 -3.04 1.58
CA LEU A 127 -11.02 -2.12 2.32
C LEU A 127 -10.11 -2.84 3.33
N THR A 128 -10.60 -3.88 3.99
CA THR A 128 -9.83 -4.68 4.95
C THR A 128 -8.61 -5.34 4.30
N THR A 129 -8.74 -5.84 3.07
CA THR A 129 -7.63 -6.41 2.31
C THR A 129 -6.64 -5.34 1.89
N LEU A 130 -7.11 -4.19 1.40
CA LEU A 130 -6.24 -3.04 1.05
C LEU A 130 -5.41 -2.60 2.25
N VAL A 131 -6.04 -2.41 3.41
CA VAL A 131 -5.35 -2.02 4.65
C VAL A 131 -4.39 -3.09 5.13
N ARG A 132 -4.80 -4.37 5.09
CA ARG A 132 -3.92 -5.49 5.47
C ARG A 132 -2.65 -5.49 4.63
N LEU A 133 -2.77 -5.38 3.30
CA LEU A 133 -1.63 -5.32 2.39
C LEU A 133 -0.76 -4.08 2.62
N ALA A 134 -1.38 -2.91 2.79
CA ALA A 134 -0.65 -1.67 3.07
C ALA A 134 0.16 -1.75 4.37
N LYS A 135 -0.37 -2.42 5.40
CA LYS A 135 0.28 -2.60 6.71
C LYS A 135 1.22 -3.81 6.78
N LEU A 136 1.32 -4.64 5.73
CA LEU A 136 2.32 -5.72 5.66
C LEU A 136 3.75 -5.19 5.59
N ARG A 137 3.98 -3.96 5.14
CA ARG A 137 5.33 -3.38 5.04
C ARG A 137 6.10 -3.45 6.36
N TRP A 138 5.47 -3.10 7.48
CA TRP A 138 6.09 -3.20 8.80
C TRP A 138 6.50 -4.63 9.16
N ARG A 139 5.73 -5.63 8.70
CA ARG A 139 6.08 -7.04 8.88
C ARG A 139 7.31 -7.40 8.06
N ILE A 140 7.37 -6.97 6.80
CA ILE A 140 8.54 -7.19 5.93
C ILE A 140 9.80 -6.57 6.54
N GLU A 141 9.70 -5.34 7.04
CA GLU A 141 10.84 -4.66 7.68
C GLU A 141 11.30 -5.40 8.95
N HIS A 142 10.37 -5.90 9.75
CA HIS A 142 10.69 -6.73 10.92
C HIS A 142 11.34 -8.06 10.54
N ASP A 143 10.76 -8.78 9.58
CA ASP A 143 11.26 -10.07 9.08
C ASP A 143 12.67 -9.88 8.48
N TYR A 144 12.91 -8.78 7.75
CA TYR A 144 14.23 -8.43 7.22
C TYR A 144 15.24 -8.12 8.34
N GLY A 145 14.81 -7.40 9.39
CA GLY A 145 15.63 -7.15 10.57
C GLY A 145 16.05 -8.45 11.26
N GLU A 146 15.13 -9.40 11.41
CA GLU A 146 15.42 -10.73 11.95
C GLU A 146 16.39 -11.51 11.04
N MET A 147 16.12 -11.57 9.74
CA MET A 147 17.01 -12.25 8.79
C MET A 147 18.44 -11.69 8.83
N LYS A 148 18.58 -10.38 8.92
CA LYS A 148 19.88 -9.71 9.00
C LYS A 148 20.55 -9.99 10.34
N GLN A 149 19.94 -9.57 11.43
CA GLN A 149 20.60 -9.55 12.75
C GLN A 149 20.69 -10.93 13.41
N ALA A 150 19.66 -11.77 13.27
CA ALA A 150 19.58 -13.05 13.98
C ALA A 150 20.02 -14.24 13.12
N LEU A 151 19.81 -14.17 11.80
CA LEU A 151 20.10 -15.28 10.88
C LEU A 151 21.32 -15.04 9.99
N GLY A 152 21.95 -13.85 10.08
CA GLY A 152 23.22 -13.56 9.44
C GLY A 152 23.13 -13.32 7.93
N LEU A 153 22.04 -12.72 7.44
CA LEU A 153 21.90 -12.37 6.02
C LEU A 153 23.08 -11.51 5.51
N ASP A 154 23.65 -10.66 6.36
CA ASP A 154 24.78 -9.78 6.07
C ASP A 154 26.14 -10.33 6.50
N HIS A 155 26.22 -11.57 6.98
CA HIS A 155 27.46 -12.21 7.44
C HIS A 155 28.20 -13.00 6.34
N PHE A 156 27.82 -12.84 5.07
CA PHE A 156 28.50 -13.53 3.97
C PHE A 156 29.83 -12.84 3.62
N GLU A 157 30.93 -13.56 3.78
CA GLU A 157 32.30 -13.06 3.50
C GLU A 157 32.92 -13.65 2.22
N GLY A 158 32.18 -14.49 1.49
CA GLY A 158 32.64 -15.07 0.23
C GLY A 158 32.62 -14.08 -0.93
N ARG A 159 33.23 -14.47 -2.07
CA ARG A 159 33.32 -13.61 -3.28
C ARG A 159 32.65 -14.20 -4.52
N THR A 160 32.04 -15.38 -4.40
CA THR A 160 31.39 -16.06 -5.52
C THR A 160 29.90 -15.81 -5.49
N TRP A 161 29.32 -15.57 -6.67
CA TRP A 161 27.87 -15.47 -6.83
C TRP A 161 27.13 -16.71 -6.33
N GLY A 162 27.66 -17.90 -6.62
CA GLY A 162 27.09 -19.16 -6.16
C GLY A 162 27.12 -19.32 -4.64
N GLY A 163 28.22 -18.92 -3.99
CA GLY A 163 28.32 -18.92 -2.53
C GLY A 163 27.31 -17.96 -1.89
N TRP A 164 27.16 -16.76 -2.45
CA TRP A 164 26.17 -15.77 -1.99
C TRP A 164 24.74 -16.30 -2.15
N HIS A 165 24.42 -16.90 -3.30
CA HIS A 165 23.10 -17.49 -3.55
C HIS A 165 22.77 -18.61 -2.57
N HIS A 166 23.73 -19.49 -2.31
CA HIS A 166 23.56 -20.57 -1.34
C HIS A 166 23.32 -20.02 0.06
N HIS A 167 24.11 -19.02 0.48
CA HIS A 167 23.95 -18.35 1.77
C HIS A 167 22.56 -17.72 1.94
N VAL A 168 22.13 -16.88 1.00
CA VAL A 168 20.82 -16.22 1.04
C VAL A 168 19.68 -17.25 1.04
N THR A 169 19.84 -18.35 0.30
CA THR A 169 18.87 -19.44 0.27
C THR A 169 18.77 -20.13 1.64
N LEU A 170 19.90 -20.48 2.26
CA LEU A 170 19.92 -21.09 3.60
C LEU A 170 19.31 -20.16 4.66
N VAL A 171 19.66 -18.88 4.65
CA VAL A 171 19.06 -17.88 5.56
C VAL A 171 17.56 -17.77 5.36
N SER A 172 17.08 -17.80 4.11
CA SER A 172 15.65 -17.78 3.80
C SER A 172 14.92 -19.03 4.31
N VAL A 173 15.53 -20.22 4.16
CA VAL A 173 14.99 -21.48 4.69
C VAL A 173 14.95 -21.45 6.23
N ALA A 174 16.01 -20.98 6.89
CA ALA A 174 16.04 -20.83 8.34
C ALA A 174 14.93 -19.88 8.84
N HIS A 175 14.73 -18.75 8.16
CA HIS A 175 13.65 -17.82 8.48
C HIS A 175 12.27 -18.45 8.31
N ALA A 176 12.06 -19.20 7.21
CA ALA A 176 10.82 -19.93 6.99
C ALA A 176 10.55 -20.95 8.11
N PHE A 177 11.57 -21.73 8.51
CA PHE A 177 11.47 -22.68 9.62
C PHE A 177 11.08 -21.98 10.93
N CYS A 178 11.78 -20.91 11.33
CA CYS A 178 11.44 -20.14 12.54
C CYS A 178 10.01 -19.58 12.49
N THR A 179 9.59 -19.08 11.33
CA THR A 179 8.24 -18.56 11.14
C THR A 179 7.17 -19.64 11.24
N LEU A 180 7.39 -20.81 10.65
CA LEU A 180 6.49 -21.96 10.79
C LEU A 180 6.39 -22.44 12.24
N GLN A 181 7.51 -22.50 12.96
CA GLN A 181 7.51 -22.86 14.38
C GLN A 181 6.72 -21.87 15.24
N ARG A 182 6.85 -20.56 14.96
CA ARG A 182 6.03 -19.54 15.63
C ARG A 182 4.54 -19.70 15.35
N LEU A 183 4.18 -19.99 14.10
CA LEU A 183 2.78 -20.20 13.72
C LEU A 183 2.19 -21.47 14.36
N ALA A 184 2.99 -22.53 14.49
CA ALA A 184 2.57 -23.77 15.15
C ALA A 184 2.41 -23.60 16.68
N ARG A 185 3.23 -22.73 17.30
CA ARG A 185 3.19 -22.45 18.75
C ARG A 185 2.23 -21.34 19.15
N ALA A 186 1.79 -20.50 18.20
CA ALA A 186 0.74 -19.53 18.46
C ALA A 186 -0.55 -20.30 18.76
N PRO A 187 -1.22 -20.08 19.91
CA PRO A 187 -2.48 -20.77 20.18
C PRO A 187 -3.44 -20.48 19.03
N LYS A 188 -3.99 -21.55 18.43
CA LYS A 188 -5.23 -21.44 17.65
C LYS A 188 -6.23 -20.78 18.58
N ASP A 189 -6.69 -19.57 18.26
CA ASP A 189 -7.84 -19.00 18.94
C ASP A 189 -8.97 -20.02 18.77
N THR A 190 -9.31 -20.69 19.88
CA THR A 190 -10.46 -21.58 19.95
C THR A 190 -11.68 -20.72 19.61
N ALA A 191 -12.24 -20.92 18.42
CA ALA A 191 -13.51 -20.33 18.05
C ALA A 191 -14.55 -20.80 19.08
N SER A 192 -15.00 -19.89 19.95
CA SER A 192 -16.19 -20.13 20.75
C SER A 192 -17.41 -19.99 19.83
N ALA A 193 -18.23 -21.04 19.84
CA ALA A 193 -19.58 -21.08 19.33
C ALA A 193 -20.48 -20.05 20.04
#